data_AF-A0AAW1LFX2-F1
#
_entry.id   AF-A0AAW1LFX2-F1
#
_cell.length_a   1.000
_cell.length_b   1.000
_cell.length_c   1.000
_cell.angle_alpha   90.00
_cell.angle_beta   90.00
_cell.angle_gamma   90.00
#
_symmetry.space_group_name_H-M   'P 1'
#
loop_
_entity.id
_entity.type
_entity.pdbx_description
1 polymer ?
#
loop_
_entity_poly.entity_id
_entity_poly.type
_entity_poly.pdbx_seq_one_letter_code
_entity_poly.pdbx_strand_id
1 'polypeptide(L)'
;MHEVITRGGEFIFVSKMIDESNEFQDRIRIYTSMLGIKRNVKLLMQKLHKVPAIKSAVSTEFHQGNTTRFGIAWTFDEGIQLEQLSLTSDKKRISSKPYIYSIKPFSGSIEEVGKQFTNIFNDLQLKYTHVKTDKENVVIYDIIAYSDTWSHSRRKRRALAHKCTSEVAATDLVTDNDCTLVEGEKSVKRKYHNSMESTKRVKAEEQNYLTSTLIIHINSELRIELVYVNGLGGKNACHQVIQYFKNHLKF
;
A
#
# COMPACT_ATOMS: atom_id res chain seq x y z
N MET A 1 21.23 22.65 -18.48
CA MET A 1 20.46 21.41 -18.71
C MET A 1 21.23 20.13 -18.31
N HIS A 2 22.45 20.21 -17.75
CA HIS A 2 23.28 19.04 -17.41
C HIS A 2 22.92 18.34 -16.08
N GLU A 3 22.01 18.90 -15.30
CA GLU A 3 21.70 18.42 -13.95
C GLU A 3 20.80 17.17 -13.95
N VAL A 4 20.01 16.96 -15.01
CA VAL A 4 18.93 15.95 -15.03
C VAL A 4 19.16 14.83 -16.03
N ILE A 5 20.13 14.99 -16.94
CA ILE A 5 20.36 14.06 -18.05
C ILE A 5 21.85 13.72 -18.10
N THR A 6 22.13 12.42 -18.06
CA THR A 6 23.48 11.89 -18.26
C THR A 6 23.41 10.70 -19.23
N ARG A 7 24.46 10.53 -20.04
CA ARG A 7 24.53 9.42 -21.01
C ARG A 7 24.57 8.11 -20.23
N GLY A 8 23.59 7.23 -20.48
CA GLY A 8 23.44 5.98 -19.74
C GLY A 8 22.66 6.09 -18.42
N GLY A 9 22.20 7.28 -18.07
CA GLY A 9 21.40 7.54 -16.88
C GLY A 9 22.15 7.35 -15.57
N GLU A 10 21.40 7.41 -14.48
CA GLU A 10 21.90 7.35 -13.09
C GLU A 10 22.85 6.18 -12.86
N PHE A 11 22.53 4.98 -13.37
CA PHE A 11 23.35 3.79 -13.14
C PHE A 11 24.78 3.94 -13.66
N ILE A 12 24.96 4.43 -14.91
CA ILE A 12 26.29 4.58 -15.50
C ILE A 12 27.05 5.71 -14.79
N PHE A 13 26.37 6.80 -14.47
CA PHE A 13 26.98 7.92 -13.75
C PHE A 13 27.55 7.49 -12.39
N VAL A 14 26.75 6.79 -11.58
CA VAL A 14 27.21 6.33 -10.26
C VAL A 14 28.21 5.18 -10.39
N SER A 15 28.10 4.33 -11.41
CA SER A 15 29.12 3.32 -11.69
C SER A 15 30.48 3.96 -11.99
N LYS A 16 30.52 5.03 -12.77
CA LYS A 16 31.75 5.78 -13.06
C LYS A 16 32.35 6.39 -11.80
N MET A 17 31.51 6.95 -10.92
CA MET A 17 31.97 7.48 -9.63
C MET A 17 32.58 6.39 -8.73
N ILE A 18 32.03 5.18 -8.75
CA ILE A 18 32.64 4.04 -8.03
C ILE A 18 34.02 3.72 -8.61
N ASP A 19 34.13 3.67 -9.94
CA ASP A 19 35.40 3.38 -10.61
C ASP A 19 36.45 4.49 -10.31
N GLU A 20 36.06 5.77 -10.38
CA GLU A 20 36.93 6.90 -10.04
C GLU A 20 37.31 6.91 -8.55
N SER A 21 36.40 6.52 -7.65
CA SER A 21 36.71 6.45 -6.21
C SER A 21 37.83 5.47 -5.88
N ASN A 22 38.06 4.46 -6.72
CA ASN A 22 39.16 3.51 -6.55
C ASN A 22 40.55 4.12 -6.81
N GLU A 23 40.62 5.26 -7.51
CA GLU A 23 41.86 6.02 -7.71
C GLU A 23 42.17 6.93 -6.50
N PHE A 24 41.14 7.47 -5.86
CA PHE A 24 41.28 8.39 -4.72
C PHE A 24 41.33 7.67 -3.37
N GLN A 25 40.65 6.52 -3.25
CA GLN A 25 40.62 5.65 -2.07
C GLN A 25 40.38 6.44 -0.77
N ASP A 26 41.33 6.39 0.16
CA ASP A 26 41.30 6.95 1.50
C ASP A 26 41.50 8.48 1.56
N ARG A 27 41.85 9.13 0.44
CA ARG A 27 41.87 10.61 0.35
C ARG A 27 40.50 11.22 0.66
N ILE A 28 39.44 10.47 0.40
CA ILE A 28 38.08 10.80 0.81
C ILE A 28 37.59 9.67 1.71
N ARG A 29 37.26 10.02 2.96
CA ARG A 29 36.88 9.01 3.96
C ARG A 29 35.59 8.27 3.62
N ILE A 30 34.59 8.97 3.08
CA ILE A 30 33.28 8.40 2.75
C ILE A 30 32.80 9.01 1.44
N TYR A 31 32.42 8.14 0.51
CA TYR A 31 31.75 8.52 -0.73
C TYR A 31 30.27 8.23 -0.60
N THR A 32 29.43 9.07 -1.19
CA THR A 32 27.96 8.90 -1.12
C THR A 32 27.30 9.27 -2.44
N SER A 33 26.14 8.68 -2.70
CA SER A 33 25.29 9.06 -3.83
C SER A 33 23.81 8.89 -3.51
N MET A 34 23.00 9.85 -3.94
CA MET A 34 21.54 9.73 -3.90
C MET A 34 21.03 9.15 -5.21
N LEU A 35 20.12 8.19 -5.12
CA LEU A 35 19.51 7.49 -6.23
C LEU A 35 17.99 7.71 -6.22
N GLY A 36 17.43 7.99 -7.38
CA GLY A 36 15.99 8.03 -7.63
C GLY A 36 15.40 6.67 -8.02
N ILE A 37 16.21 5.74 -8.54
CA ILE A 37 15.71 4.47 -9.09
C ILE A 37 16.09 3.28 -8.19
N LYS A 38 15.09 2.65 -7.54
CA LYS A 38 15.28 1.51 -6.62
C LYS A 38 16.08 0.34 -7.22
N ARG A 39 15.86 0.01 -8.50
CA ARG A 39 16.57 -1.09 -9.17
C ARG A 39 18.08 -0.85 -9.24
N ASN A 40 18.51 0.40 -9.35
CA ASN A 40 19.92 0.77 -9.47
C ASN A 40 20.66 0.54 -8.15
N VAL A 41 20.00 0.75 -7.01
CA VAL A 41 20.56 0.51 -5.68
C VAL A 41 21.14 -0.91 -5.60
N LYS A 42 20.33 -1.93 -5.94
CA LYS A 42 20.76 -3.32 -5.88
C LYS A 42 21.97 -3.60 -6.78
N LEU A 43 21.95 -3.09 -8.00
CA LEU A 43 23.02 -3.30 -8.98
C LEU A 43 24.33 -2.58 -8.57
N LEU A 44 24.22 -1.36 -8.04
CA LEU A 44 25.36 -0.57 -7.58
C LEU A 44 25.97 -1.15 -6.30
N MET A 45 25.15 -1.60 -5.34
CA MET A 45 25.64 -2.33 -4.16
C MET A 45 26.39 -3.61 -4.55
N GLN A 46 25.89 -4.36 -5.54
CA GLN A 46 26.61 -5.51 -6.08
C GLN A 46 27.94 -5.14 -6.74
N LYS A 47 28.02 -3.98 -7.42
CA LYS A 47 29.28 -3.47 -7.98
C LYS A 47 30.25 -3.08 -6.86
N LEU A 48 29.80 -2.37 -5.83
CA LEU A 48 30.60 -1.99 -4.67
C LEU A 48 31.23 -3.21 -3.99
N HIS A 49 30.44 -4.26 -3.72
CA HIS A 49 30.95 -5.50 -3.11
C HIS A 49 31.94 -6.28 -3.98
N LYS A 50 32.02 -6.00 -5.28
CA LYS A 50 33.00 -6.62 -6.18
C LYS A 50 34.33 -5.89 -6.23
N VAL A 51 34.43 -4.67 -5.67
CA VAL A 51 35.67 -3.89 -5.63
C VAL A 51 36.43 -4.28 -4.36
N PRO A 52 37.58 -4.98 -4.44
CA PRO A 52 38.26 -5.53 -3.27
C PRO A 52 38.79 -4.48 -2.28
N ALA A 53 39.07 -3.26 -2.77
CA ALA A 53 39.61 -2.18 -1.96
C ALA A 53 38.54 -1.52 -1.06
N ILE A 54 37.26 -1.66 -1.38
CA ILE A 54 36.17 -1.09 -0.58
C ILE A 54 35.98 -1.95 0.66
N LYS A 55 36.06 -1.31 1.84
CA LYS A 55 36.03 -1.97 3.15
C LYS A 55 34.62 -2.10 3.70
N SER A 56 33.76 -1.14 3.38
CA SER A 56 32.38 -1.09 3.86
C SER A 56 31.50 -0.32 2.88
N ALA A 57 30.27 -0.80 2.71
CA ALA A 57 29.26 -0.20 1.85
C ALA A 57 27.86 -0.41 2.41
N VAL A 58 27.04 0.64 2.38
CA VAL A 58 25.66 0.59 2.89
C VAL A 58 24.70 1.32 1.96
N SER A 59 23.42 0.94 2.02
CA SER A 59 22.33 1.65 1.37
C SER A 59 21.26 2.06 2.38
N THR A 60 20.56 3.16 2.12
CA THR A 60 19.46 3.66 2.94
C THR A 60 18.30 4.20 2.08
N GLU A 61 17.16 4.44 2.69
CA GLU A 61 15.95 4.99 2.05
C GLU A 61 15.55 6.32 2.71
N PHE A 62 15.38 7.36 1.90
CA PHE A 62 14.84 8.66 2.31
C PHE A 62 13.36 8.74 1.90
N HIS A 63 12.49 8.98 2.88
CA HIS A 63 11.04 9.05 2.67
C HIS A 63 10.52 10.47 2.92
N GLN A 64 10.07 11.16 1.88
CA GLN A 64 9.49 12.49 1.98
C GLN A 64 8.12 12.52 1.29
N GLY A 65 7.06 12.37 2.10
CA GLY A 65 5.70 12.24 1.58
C GLY A 65 5.56 11.03 0.66
N ASN A 66 5.13 11.26 -0.59
CA ASN A 66 5.02 10.21 -1.62
C ASN A 66 6.33 9.97 -2.39
N THR A 67 7.37 10.76 -2.11
CA THR A 67 8.65 10.70 -2.80
C THR A 67 9.62 9.85 -1.99
N THR A 68 10.01 8.70 -2.54
CA THR A 68 11.13 7.90 -2.01
C THR A 68 12.39 8.18 -2.82
N ARG A 69 13.50 8.36 -2.12
CA ARG A 69 14.86 8.38 -2.66
C ARG A 69 15.68 7.35 -1.91
N PHE A 70 16.80 6.97 -2.49
CA PHE A 70 17.72 6.01 -1.90
C PHE A 70 19.08 6.67 -1.75
N GLY A 71 19.84 6.28 -0.74
CA GLY A 71 21.23 6.66 -0.57
C GLY A 71 22.10 5.43 -0.64
N ILE A 72 23.28 5.54 -1.25
CA ILE A 72 24.37 4.59 -1.07
C ILE A 72 25.57 5.32 -0.51
N ALA A 73 26.35 4.64 0.31
CA ALA A 73 27.61 5.13 0.85
C ALA A 73 28.64 4.01 0.85
N TRP A 74 29.91 4.34 0.62
CA TRP A 74 31.02 3.38 0.67
C TRP A 74 32.31 4.05 1.15
N THR A 75 33.23 3.25 1.64
CA THR A 75 34.51 3.69 2.19
C THR A 75 35.63 2.69 1.93
N PHE A 76 36.85 3.22 1.82
CA PHE A 76 38.10 2.47 1.75
C PHE A 76 38.83 2.45 3.11
N ASP A 77 38.32 3.18 4.11
CA ASP A 77 38.87 3.28 5.46
C ASP A 77 38.45 2.06 6.30
N GLU A 78 39.41 1.26 6.74
CA GLU A 78 39.16 0.06 7.57
C GLU A 78 38.58 0.41 8.95
N GLY A 79 38.78 1.63 9.44
CA GLY A 79 38.24 2.11 10.70
C GLY A 79 36.76 2.50 10.63
N ILE A 80 36.15 2.54 9.44
CA ILE A 80 34.75 2.94 9.25
C ILE A 80 33.91 1.74 8.84
N GLN A 81 33.03 1.29 9.74
CA GLN A 81 32.06 0.22 9.49
C GLN A 81 30.66 0.83 9.26
N LEU A 82 30.36 1.19 8.01
CA LEU A 82 29.11 1.87 7.62
C LEU A 82 27.86 0.99 7.87
N GLU A 83 27.99 -0.33 7.81
CA GLU A 83 26.88 -1.26 8.07
C GLU A 83 26.40 -1.16 9.51
N GLN A 84 27.32 -0.92 10.47
CA GLN A 84 26.98 -0.75 11.88
C GLN A 84 26.35 0.61 12.18
N LEU A 85 26.64 1.62 11.35
CA LEU A 85 25.99 2.93 11.40
C LEU A 85 24.55 2.90 10.89
N SER A 86 24.08 1.78 10.32
CA SER A 86 22.67 1.55 10.00
C SER A 86 21.82 1.35 11.26
N LEU A 87 21.89 2.29 12.21
CA LEU A 87 21.19 2.34 13.50
C LEU A 87 19.65 2.43 13.38
N THR A 88 19.07 2.15 12.20
CA THR A 88 17.64 2.37 11.93
C THR A 88 16.93 1.34 11.05
N SER A 89 17.57 0.28 10.53
CA SER A 89 16.84 -0.74 9.75
C SER A 89 16.31 -1.92 10.58
N ASP A 90 16.91 -2.23 11.73
CA ASP A 90 16.47 -3.31 12.63
C ASP A 90 15.70 -2.80 13.86
N LYS A 91 15.28 -1.52 13.86
CA LYS A 91 14.06 -1.19 14.58
C LYS A 91 12.95 -1.92 13.84
N LYS A 92 12.59 -3.12 14.35
CA LYS A 92 11.29 -3.79 14.18
C LYS A 92 10.36 -2.77 13.58
N ARG A 93 10.08 -2.86 12.27
CA ARG A 93 9.21 -1.94 11.53
C ARG A 93 8.21 -1.44 12.53
N ILE A 94 8.36 -0.19 12.99
CA ILE A 94 7.46 0.34 13.99
C ILE A 94 6.13 0.17 13.30
N SER A 95 5.36 -0.78 13.83
CA SER A 95 4.02 -1.15 13.38
C SER A 95 3.40 0.16 12.99
N SER A 96 3.12 0.33 11.68
CA SER A 96 2.53 1.57 11.17
C SER A 96 1.49 2.00 12.19
N LYS A 97 1.60 3.22 12.75
CA LYS A 97 0.72 3.69 13.84
C LYS A 97 -0.66 3.08 13.62
N PRO A 98 -1.16 2.22 14.55
CA PRO A 98 -2.34 1.44 14.29
C PRO A 98 -3.44 2.38 13.83
N TYR A 99 -4.25 1.94 12.86
CA TYR A 99 -5.42 2.71 12.51
C TYR A 99 -6.43 2.51 13.63
N ILE A 100 -6.65 3.57 14.41
CA ILE A 100 -7.53 3.52 15.58
C ILE A 100 -8.90 4.08 15.21
N TYR A 101 -9.95 3.33 15.57
CA TYR A 101 -11.32 3.80 15.61
C TYR A 101 -11.89 3.49 17.00
N SER A 102 -12.57 4.46 17.61
CA SER A 102 -13.19 4.22 18.91
C SER A 102 -14.62 4.75 19.00
N ILE A 103 -15.46 4.04 19.75
CA ILE A 103 -16.88 4.36 19.99
C ILE A 103 -17.10 4.52 21.49
N LYS A 104 -17.66 5.68 21.88
CA LYS A 104 -18.04 6.01 23.26
C LYS A 104 -19.46 6.61 23.29
N PRO A 105 -20.29 6.29 24.31
CA PRO A 105 -20.13 5.19 25.27
C PRO A 105 -20.45 3.84 24.61
N PHE A 106 -19.79 2.78 25.04
CA PHE A 106 -20.11 1.42 24.58
C PHE A 106 -20.50 0.55 25.77
N SER A 107 -21.64 -0.16 25.66
CA SER A 107 -22.18 -1.05 26.69
C SER A 107 -22.53 -2.44 26.17
N GLY A 108 -22.04 -2.82 24.98
CA GLY A 108 -22.33 -4.12 24.37
C GLY A 108 -21.47 -5.25 24.92
N SER A 109 -21.93 -6.48 24.69
CA SER A 109 -21.18 -7.70 25.08
C SER A 109 -20.08 -8.04 24.07
N ILE A 110 -19.02 -8.70 24.52
CA ILE A 110 -17.96 -9.25 23.67
C ILE A 110 -18.50 -10.17 22.57
N GLU A 111 -19.59 -10.89 22.86
CA GLU A 111 -20.26 -11.79 21.91
C GLU A 111 -20.97 -11.03 20.80
N GLU A 112 -21.59 -9.89 21.12
CA GLU A 112 -22.28 -9.03 20.15
C GLU A 112 -21.27 -8.39 19.18
N VAL A 113 -20.14 -7.92 19.72
CA VAL A 113 -19.04 -7.38 18.92
C VAL A 113 -18.46 -8.47 18.03
N GLY A 114 -18.15 -9.64 18.58
CA GLY A 114 -17.63 -10.78 17.81
C GLY A 114 -18.56 -11.21 16.68
N LYS A 115 -19.88 -11.22 16.93
CA LYS A 115 -20.90 -11.54 15.91
C LYS A 115 -20.96 -10.48 14.80
N GLN A 116 -20.92 -9.18 15.14
CA GLN A 116 -20.88 -8.12 14.13
C GLN A 116 -19.62 -8.20 13.26
N PHE A 117 -18.45 -8.43 13.86
CA PHE A 117 -17.20 -8.58 13.10
C PHE A 117 -17.19 -9.82 12.23
N THR A 118 -17.73 -10.95 12.70
CA THR A 118 -17.87 -12.18 11.90
C THR A 118 -18.74 -11.94 10.66
N ASN A 119 -19.86 -11.24 10.82
CA ASN A 119 -20.72 -10.87 9.69
C ASN A 119 -19.98 -9.97 8.69
N ILE A 120 -19.26 -8.95 9.17
CA ILE A 120 -18.47 -8.06 8.33
C ILE A 120 -17.36 -8.82 7.58
N PHE A 121 -16.67 -9.76 8.24
CA PHE A 121 -15.63 -10.55 7.58
C PHE A 121 -16.20 -11.44 6.48
N ASN A 122 -17.37 -12.05 6.71
CA ASN A 122 -18.06 -12.84 5.70
C ASN A 122 -18.54 -11.98 4.52
N ASP A 123 -19.12 -10.80 4.80
CA ASP A 123 -19.56 -9.85 3.76
C ASP A 123 -18.38 -9.39 2.87
N LEU A 124 -17.22 -9.17 3.49
CA LEU A 124 -15.99 -8.76 2.80
C LEU A 124 -15.20 -9.94 2.23
N GLN A 125 -15.64 -11.19 2.42
CA GLN A 125 -14.91 -12.40 2.05
C GLN A 125 -13.47 -12.41 2.58
N LEU A 126 -13.27 -11.88 3.78
CA LEU A 126 -11.97 -11.86 4.46
C LEU A 126 -11.75 -13.24 5.09
N LYS A 127 -10.59 -13.83 4.84
CA LYS A 127 -10.12 -14.98 5.62
C LYS A 127 -9.64 -14.44 6.96
N TYR A 128 -10.20 -14.91 8.06
CA TYR A 128 -9.82 -14.46 9.41
C TYR A 128 -9.46 -15.64 10.31
N THR A 129 -8.48 -15.44 11.19
CA THR A 129 -8.15 -16.37 12.27
C THR A 129 -8.24 -15.64 13.60
N HIS A 130 -9.02 -16.18 14.53
CA HIS A 130 -9.12 -15.67 15.89
C HIS A 130 -7.90 -16.14 16.68
N VAL A 131 -7.03 -15.21 17.07
CA VAL A 131 -5.69 -15.53 17.60
C VAL A 131 -5.73 -15.71 19.10
N LYS A 132 -6.36 -14.78 19.84
CA LYS A 132 -6.49 -14.82 21.32
C LYS A 132 -7.70 -14.01 21.81
N THR A 133 -8.36 -14.51 22.86
CA THR A 133 -9.15 -13.71 23.80
C THR A 133 -8.37 -13.71 25.11
N ASP A 134 -7.82 -12.57 25.51
CA ASP A 134 -7.16 -12.50 26.82
C ASP A 134 -8.16 -12.09 27.91
N LYS A 135 -7.83 -12.33 29.17
CA LYS A 135 -8.69 -12.11 30.35
C LYS A 135 -9.09 -10.64 30.62
N GLU A 136 -8.79 -9.72 29.71
CA GLU A 136 -8.97 -8.26 29.83
C GLU A 136 -9.83 -7.66 28.68
N ASN A 137 -10.90 -8.34 28.25
CA ASN A 137 -11.82 -7.84 27.21
C ASN A 137 -11.14 -7.44 25.88
N VAL A 138 -10.04 -8.11 25.51
CA VAL A 138 -9.34 -7.89 24.24
C VAL A 138 -9.55 -9.07 23.31
N VAL A 139 -9.94 -8.78 22.07
CA VAL A 139 -10.13 -9.76 20.99
C VAL A 139 -9.18 -9.45 19.85
N ILE A 140 -8.42 -10.45 19.38
CA ILE A 140 -7.44 -10.28 18.29
C ILE A 140 -7.78 -11.20 17.12
N TYR A 141 -7.87 -10.62 15.93
CA TYR A 141 -8.05 -11.32 14.66
C TYR A 141 -6.88 -11.03 13.72
N ASP A 142 -6.35 -12.05 13.07
CA ASP A 142 -5.55 -11.86 11.87
C ASP A 142 -6.48 -11.97 10.65
N ILE A 143 -6.45 -10.96 9.79
CA ILE A 143 -7.30 -10.86 8.60
C ILE A 143 -6.45 -10.86 7.32
N ILE A 144 -6.91 -11.63 6.34
CA ILE A 144 -6.31 -11.75 5.01
C ILE A 144 -7.39 -11.52 3.96
N ALA A 145 -7.16 -10.57 3.07
CA ALA A 145 -7.95 -10.33 1.87
C ALA A 145 -7.16 -10.72 0.63
N TYR A 146 -7.79 -11.48 -0.27
CA TYR A 146 -7.22 -11.82 -1.57
C TYR A 146 -7.61 -10.82 -2.66
N SER A 147 -8.65 -10.03 -2.46
CA SER A 147 -9.11 -9.01 -3.41
C SER A 147 -9.75 -7.81 -2.71
N ASP A 148 -9.87 -6.70 -3.43
CA ASP A 148 -10.53 -5.48 -2.95
C ASP A 148 -12.05 -5.61 -3.06
N THR A 149 -12.68 -6.09 -1.98
CA THR A 149 -14.14 -6.27 -1.90
C THR A 149 -14.85 -5.05 -1.29
N TRP A 150 -14.12 -4.18 -0.59
CA TRP A 150 -14.65 -3.03 0.14
C TRP A 150 -14.63 -1.72 -0.66
N SER A 151 -13.69 -1.56 -1.60
CA SER A 151 -13.68 -0.40 -2.49
C SER A 151 -14.90 -0.42 -3.40
N HIS A 152 -15.42 0.78 -3.69
CA HIS A 152 -16.63 0.98 -4.48
C HIS A 152 -17.95 0.52 -3.84
N SER A 153 -18.02 0.17 -2.55
CA SER A 153 -19.31 -0.13 -1.87
C SER A 153 -20.38 0.96 -2.09
N ARG A 154 -20.00 2.24 -2.06
CA ARG A 154 -20.89 3.38 -2.39
C ARG A 154 -21.33 3.40 -3.86
N ARG A 155 -20.44 3.02 -4.80
CA ARG A 155 -20.75 2.94 -6.23
C ARG A 155 -21.64 1.73 -6.54
N LYS A 156 -21.39 0.57 -5.91
CA LYS A 156 -22.25 -0.62 -5.97
C LYS A 156 -23.63 -0.33 -5.40
N ARG A 157 -23.74 0.36 -4.26
CA ARG A 157 -25.02 0.77 -3.68
C ARG A 157 -25.79 1.74 -4.57
N ARG A 158 -25.11 2.70 -5.21
CA ARG A 158 -25.73 3.60 -6.20
C ARG A 158 -26.17 2.83 -7.45
N ALA A 159 -25.35 1.92 -7.96
CA ALA A 159 -25.71 1.09 -9.12
C ALA A 159 -26.89 0.15 -8.82
N LEU A 160 -26.95 -0.43 -7.61
CA LEU A 160 -28.07 -1.26 -7.16
C LEU A 160 -29.33 -0.42 -6.90
N ALA A 161 -29.21 0.77 -6.33
CA ALA A 161 -30.32 1.70 -6.19
C ALA A 161 -30.86 2.07 -7.58
N HIS A 162 -29.99 2.44 -8.53
CA HIS A 162 -30.39 2.69 -9.91
C HIS A 162 -31.01 1.46 -10.57
N LYS A 163 -30.49 0.25 -10.33
CA LYS A 163 -31.05 -0.99 -10.87
C LYS A 163 -32.43 -1.30 -10.30
N CYS A 164 -32.64 -1.09 -9.00
CA CYS A 164 -33.93 -1.24 -8.33
C CYS A 164 -34.93 -0.17 -8.78
N THR A 165 -34.50 1.09 -8.97
CA THR A 165 -35.36 2.14 -9.53
C THR A 165 -35.74 1.86 -10.99
N SER A 166 -34.84 1.23 -11.77
CA SER A 166 -35.12 0.77 -13.13
C SER A 166 -36.06 -0.43 -13.19
N GLU A 167 -35.97 -1.37 -12.23
CA GLU A 167 -36.86 -2.54 -12.15
C GLU A 167 -38.28 -2.15 -11.69
N VAL A 168 -38.43 -1.15 -10.81
CA VAL A 168 -39.75 -0.61 -10.40
C VAL A 168 -40.38 0.26 -11.51
N ALA A 169 -39.58 0.94 -12.31
CA ALA A 169 -40.09 1.73 -13.46
C ALA A 169 -40.46 0.86 -14.68
N ALA A 170 -39.95 -0.37 -14.78
CA ALA A 170 -40.23 -1.28 -15.88
C ALA A 170 -41.57 -2.04 -15.75
N THR A 171 -42.19 -2.04 -14.57
CA THR A 171 -43.50 -2.66 -14.33
C THR A 171 -44.70 -1.75 -14.57
N ASP A 172 -44.49 -0.43 -14.72
CA ASP A 172 -45.57 0.56 -14.71
C ASP A 172 -45.68 1.41 -15.99
N LEU A 173 -45.43 0.87 -17.20
CA LEU A 173 -45.83 1.56 -18.45
C LEU A 173 -46.20 0.57 -19.57
N VAL A 174 -47.49 0.27 -19.70
CA VAL A 174 -48.13 -0.19 -20.95
C VAL A 174 -49.13 0.89 -21.39
N THR A 175 -49.25 1.11 -22.70
CA THR A 175 -50.13 2.02 -23.48
C THR A 175 -49.75 3.52 -23.48
N ASP A 176 -49.73 4.27 -24.58
CA ASP A 176 -49.88 4.04 -26.03
C ASP A 176 -49.45 5.34 -26.79
N ASN A 177 -49.09 5.22 -28.08
CA ASN A 177 -49.06 6.19 -29.20
C ASN A 177 -48.15 7.46 -29.26
N ASP A 178 -47.18 7.36 -30.20
CA ASP A 178 -46.94 8.13 -31.46
C ASP A 178 -46.48 9.62 -31.53
N CYS A 179 -45.47 9.83 -32.41
CA CYS A 179 -44.94 10.98 -33.19
C CYS A 179 -44.86 12.41 -32.57
N THR A 180 -43.84 13.26 -32.72
CA THR A 180 -42.94 13.56 -33.86
C THR A 180 -41.75 14.46 -33.40
N LEU A 181 -40.71 14.54 -34.24
CA LEU A 181 -39.46 15.34 -34.26
C LEU A 181 -39.53 16.81 -33.79
N VAL A 182 -38.46 17.34 -33.14
CA VAL A 182 -37.61 18.50 -33.54
C VAL A 182 -36.28 18.51 -32.74
N GLU A 183 -35.22 18.99 -33.40
CA GLU A 183 -33.78 19.10 -33.09
C GLU A 183 -33.37 19.84 -31.80
N GLY A 184 -32.16 19.53 -31.31
CA GLY A 184 -31.46 20.31 -30.29
C GLY A 184 -30.06 19.75 -29.95
N GLU A 185 -29.03 20.46 -30.39
CA GLU A 185 -27.59 20.15 -30.30
C GLU A 185 -27.05 19.86 -28.88
N LYS A 186 -26.00 19.02 -28.77
CA LYS A 186 -24.68 19.40 -28.20
C LYS A 186 -23.67 18.24 -27.98
N SER A 187 -22.42 18.59 -28.28
CA SER A 187 -21.18 18.19 -27.58
C SER A 187 -20.51 16.85 -27.90
N VAL A 188 -19.51 16.99 -28.77
CA VAL A 188 -18.37 16.12 -29.09
C VAL A 188 -17.79 15.38 -27.87
N LYS A 189 -17.88 14.05 -27.85
CA LYS A 189 -17.07 13.17 -26.99
C LYS A 189 -15.94 12.55 -27.81
N ARG A 190 -14.70 12.90 -27.47
CA ARG A 190 -13.48 12.29 -28.00
C ARG A 190 -13.44 10.80 -27.63
N LYS A 191 -13.43 9.93 -28.65
CA LYS A 191 -13.07 8.52 -28.57
C LYS A 191 -11.58 8.40 -28.25
N TYR A 192 -11.23 7.72 -27.16
CA TYR A 192 -9.87 7.21 -26.98
C TYR A 192 -9.84 5.75 -27.40
N HIS A 193 -8.94 5.50 -28.34
CA HIS A 193 -8.65 4.23 -28.99
C HIS A 193 -7.92 3.31 -28.01
N ASN A 194 -8.45 2.11 -27.80
CA ASN A 194 -7.83 1.07 -27.00
C ASN A 194 -6.90 0.27 -27.93
N SER A 195 -5.60 0.58 -27.94
CA SER A 195 -4.62 -0.28 -28.60
C SER A 195 -4.11 -1.31 -27.60
N MET A 196 -4.48 -2.56 -27.88
CA MET A 196 -3.92 -3.76 -27.31
C MET A 196 -2.45 -3.85 -27.72
N GLU A 197 -1.52 -3.80 -26.78
CA GLU A 197 -0.23 -4.44 -27.01
C GLU A 197 0.38 -5.00 -25.73
N SER A 198 0.89 -6.21 -25.90
CA SER A 198 1.16 -7.25 -24.94
C SER A 198 2.52 -7.12 -24.25
N THR A 199 2.57 -7.34 -22.93
CA THR A 199 3.81 -7.75 -22.24
C THR A 199 3.55 -8.82 -21.19
N LYS A 200 3.84 -10.06 -21.62
CA LYS A 200 4.60 -11.13 -20.96
C LYS A 200 4.29 -11.46 -19.49
N ARG A 201 3.69 -12.66 -19.35
CA ARG A 201 3.61 -13.54 -18.18
C ARG A 201 4.90 -13.56 -17.35
N VAL A 202 4.78 -13.25 -16.05
CA VAL A 202 5.70 -13.68 -15.00
C VAL A 202 4.86 -14.31 -13.88
N LYS A 203 5.35 -15.43 -13.35
CA LYS A 203 4.67 -16.39 -12.45
C LYS A 203 3.90 -15.72 -11.31
N ALA A 204 2.64 -16.12 -11.14
CA ALA A 204 1.76 -15.72 -10.05
C ALA A 204 2.21 -16.39 -8.74
N GLU A 205 2.91 -15.64 -7.89
CA GLU A 205 2.83 -15.85 -6.45
C GLU A 205 1.47 -15.30 -6.01
N GLU A 206 0.64 -16.11 -5.34
CA GLU A 206 -0.66 -15.67 -4.79
C GLU A 206 -0.42 -14.57 -3.74
N GLN A 207 -0.34 -13.33 -4.20
CA GLN A 207 -0.02 -12.21 -3.34
C GLN A 207 -1.31 -11.62 -2.78
N ASN A 208 -1.50 -11.78 -1.47
CA ASN A 208 -2.68 -11.25 -0.76
C ASN A 208 -2.83 -9.74 -1.03
N TYR A 209 -4.06 -9.30 -1.27
CA TYR A 209 -4.37 -7.89 -1.44
C TYR A 209 -4.17 -7.11 -0.13
N LEU A 210 -4.49 -7.73 1.00
CA LEU A 210 -4.26 -7.19 2.34
C LEU A 210 -3.99 -8.30 3.36
N THR A 211 -3.00 -8.13 4.21
CA THR A 211 -2.78 -8.90 5.45
C THR A 211 -2.66 -7.90 6.58
N SER A 212 -3.47 -8.04 7.64
CA SER A 212 -3.49 -7.12 8.77
C SER A 212 -3.91 -7.82 10.06
N THR A 213 -3.46 -7.29 11.19
CA THR A 213 -3.90 -7.72 12.52
C THR A 213 -4.88 -6.70 13.08
N LEU A 214 -6.06 -7.16 13.46
CA LEU A 214 -7.13 -6.39 14.07
C LEU A 214 -7.17 -6.67 15.56
N ILE A 215 -7.08 -5.63 16.37
CA ILE A 215 -7.13 -5.71 17.83
C ILE A 215 -8.33 -4.90 18.29
N ILE A 216 -9.19 -5.50 19.10
CA ILE A 216 -10.41 -4.89 19.59
C ILE A 216 -10.36 -4.91 21.11
N HIS A 217 -10.41 -3.73 21.72
CA HIS A 217 -10.51 -3.54 23.16
C HIS A 217 -11.95 -3.16 23.51
N ILE A 218 -12.58 -3.93 24.40
CA ILE A 218 -13.98 -3.78 24.77
C ILE A 218 -14.07 -3.34 26.22
N ASN A 219 -14.05 -2.02 26.45
CA ASN A 219 -14.24 -1.44 27.77
C ASN A 219 -15.49 -0.52 27.74
N SER A 220 -15.55 0.51 28.57
CA SER A 220 -16.53 1.61 28.44
C SER A 220 -16.42 2.37 27.10
N GLU A 221 -15.38 2.06 26.33
CA GLU A 221 -15.15 2.44 24.94
C GLU A 221 -14.81 1.18 24.15
N LEU A 222 -15.42 1.03 22.97
CA LEU A 222 -14.97 0.05 21.99
C LEU A 222 -13.85 0.66 21.17
N ARG A 223 -12.61 0.20 21.35
CA ARG A 223 -11.43 0.67 20.59
C ARG A 223 -10.93 -0.42 19.65
N ILE A 224 -10.86 -0.09 18.38
CA ILE A 224 -10.48 -0.97 17.29
C ILE A 224 -9.17 -0.45 16.70
N GLU A 225 -8.17 -1.32 16.64
CA GLU A 225 -6.85 -1.03 16.09
C GLU A 225 -6.56 -1.98 14.93
N LEU A 226 -6.25 -1.43 13.76
CA LEU A 226 -5.82 -2.21 12.61
C LEU A 226 -4.34 -1.95 12.30
N VAL A 227 -3.54 -3.00 12.37
CA VAL A 227 -2.10 -3.00 12.10
C VAL A 227 -1.84 -3.61 10.72
N TYR A 228 -1.26 -2.83 9.81
CA TYR A 228 -0.89 -3.31 8.48
C TYR A 228 0.36 -4.20 8.55
N VAL A 229 0.29 -5.38 7.93
CA VAL A 229 1.41 -6.32 7.84
C VAL A 229 2.03 -6.30 6.44
N ASN A 230 1.26 -6.66 5.40
CA ASN A 230 1.67 -6.66 4.00
C ASN A 230 0.44 -6.69 3.05
N GLY A 231 0.66 -6.57 1.74
CA GLY A 231 -0.38 -6.78 0.72
C GLY A 231 -0.37 -5.73 -0.41
N LEU A 232 -0.89 -6.12 -1.58
CA LEU A 232 -0.88 -5.31 -2.81
C LEU A 232 -1.61 -3.96 -2.70
N GLY A 233 -2.65 -3.87 -1.86
CA GLY A 233 -3.42 -2.65 -1.63
C GLY A 233 -2.71 -1.59 -0.78
N GLY A 234 -1.53 -1.93 -0.22
CA GLY A 234 -0.73 -1.03 0.61
C GLY A 234 -1.49 -0.50 1.84
N LYS A 235 -0.99 0.61 2.41
CA LYS A 235 -1.59 1.25 3.60
C LYS A 235 -2.99 1.82 3.35
N ASN A 236 -3.33 2.15 2.10
CA ASN A 236 -4.64 2.69 1.74
C ASN A 236 -5.76 1.64 1.88
N ALA A 237 -5.46 0.35 1.67
CA ALA A 237 -6.41 -0.73 1.94
C ALA A 237 -6.85 -0.74 3.42
N CYS A 238 -5.93 -0.57 4.37
CA CYS A 238 -6.28 -0.46 5.79
C CYS A 238 -7.19 0.73 6.09
N HIS A 239 -6.92 1.90 5.49
CA HIS A 239 -7.82 3.05 5.65
C HIS A 239 -9.24 2.75 5.16
N GLN A 240 -9.37 2.09 4.02
CA GLN A 240 -10.67 1.76 3.44
C GLN A 240 -11.41 0.72 4.29
N VAL A 241 -10.71 -0.28 4.82
CA VAL A 241 -11.29 -1.28 5.74
C VAL A 241 -11.74 -0.64 7.06
N ILE A 242 -10.93 0.24 7.66
CA ILE A 242 -11.33 1.03 8.84
C ILE A 242 -12.58 1.87 8.54
N GLN A 243 -12.61 2.53 7.38
CA GLN A 243 -13.77 3.32 6.98
C GLN A 243 -15.01 2.44 6.74
N TYR A 244 -14.83 1.22 6.24
CA TYR A 244 -15.89 0.25 6.11
C TYR A 244 -16.44 -0.13 7.48
N PHE A 245 -15.56 -0.43 8.45
CA PHE A 245 -15.97 -0.71 9.83
C PHE A 245 -16.75 0.45 10.43
N LYS A 246 -16.28 1.70 10.29
CA LYS A 246 -17.01 2.90 10.75
C LYS A 246 -18.44 3.01 10.20
N ASN A 247 -18.65 2.58 8.96
CA ASN A 247 -19.96 2.70 8.30
C ASN A 247 -20.93 1.55 8.63
N HIS A 248 -20.40 0.39 9.05
CA HIS A 248 -21.20 -0.84 9.24
C HIS A 248 -21.30 -1.28 10.70
N LEU A 249 -20.38 -0.85 11.57
CA LEU A 249 -20.52 -1.02 13.02
C LEU A 249 -21.55 0.00 13.52
N LYS A 250 -22.73 -0.52 13.87
CA LYS A 250 -23.78 0.23 14.54
C LYS A 250 -23.96 -0.42 15.91
N PHE A 251 -23.54 0.29 16.94
CA PHE A 251 -23.77 -0.06 18.34
C PHE A 251 -24.53 1.09 18.99
#